data_AF-A0A3M0ZTQ1-F1
#
_entry.id   AF-A0A3M0ZTQ1-F1
#
_cell.length_a   1.000
_cell.length_b   1.000
_cell.length_c   1.000
_cell.angle_alpha   90.00
_cell.angle_beta   90.00
_cell.angle_gamma   90.00
#
_symmetry.space_group_name_H-M   'P 1'
#
loop_
_entity.id
_entity.type
_entity.pdbx_description
1 polymer ?
#
loop_
_entity_poly.entity_id
_entity_poly.type
_entity_poly.pdbx_seq_one_letter_code
_entity_poly.pdbx_strand_id
1 'polypeptide(L)' 'MKGKLTPILVTPKVEFNKEKNEIYTSIALLWGDFFRKSGLLPIVVSPEIDISEYAALNPAGAVLSGGGNL' A
#
# COMPACT_ATOMS: atom_id res chain seq x y z
N MET A 1 -0.09 -16.52 19.03
CA MET A 1 0.03 -17.39 17.83
C MET A 1 0.61 -16.56 16.70
N LYS A 2 1.76 -16.91 16.11
CA LYS A 2 2.24 -16.26 14.88
C LYS A 2 1.50 -16.88 13.70
N GLY A 3 0.29 -16.41 13.44
CA GLY A 3 -0.44 -16.75 12.21
C GLY A 3 0.31 -16.24 10.99
N LYS A 4 0.25 -16.97 9.87
CA LYS A 4 0.75 -16.50 8.59
C LYS A 4 -0.01 -15.22 8.23
N LEU A 5 0.70 -14.12 8.00
CA LEU A 5 0.07 -12.86 7.60
C LEU A 5 -0.49 -12.99 6.18
N THR A 6 -1.67 -12.42 5.96
CA THR A 6 -2.37 -12.45 4.68
C THR A 6 -1.91 -11.27 3.80
N PRO A 7 -1.34 -11.51 2.61
CA PRO A 7 -0.91 -10.44 1.71
C PRO A 7 -2.09 -9.56 1.27
N ILE A 8 -1.92 -8.25 1.40
CA ILE A 8 -2.85 -7.25 0.87
C ILE A 8 -2.06 -6.19 0.11
N LEU A 9 -2.50 -5.85 -1.10
CA LEU A 9 -1.85 -4.78 -1.86
C LEU A 9 -2.31 -3.42 -1.34
N VAL A 10 -1.38 -2.49 -1.30
CA VAL A 10 -1.64 -1.15 -0.82
C VAL A 10 -1.00 -0.17 -1.81
N THR A 11 -1.82 0.67 -2.42
CA THR A 11 -1.35 1.76 -3.29
C THR A 11 -1.27 3.05 -2.47
N PRO A 12 -0.10 3.44 -1.93
CA PRO A 12 0.04 4.67 -1.17
C PRO A 12 -0.21 5.88 -2.06
N LYS A 13 -0.86 6.87 -1.46
CA LYS A 13 -0.79 8.23 -1.99
C LYS A 13 0.66 8.69 -1.90
N VAL A 14 1.24 9.02 -3.06
CA VAL A 14 2.55 9.63 -3.18
C VAL A 14 2.33 11.07 -3.60
N GLU A 15 2.65 12.02 -2.72
CA GLU A 15 2.64 13.44 -3.05
C GLU A 15 4.07 13.94 -3.23
N PHE A 16 4.37 14.45 -4.41
CA PHE A 16 5.66 15.07 -4.70
C PHE A 16 5.56 16.58 -4.46
N ASN A 17 6.28 17.09 -3.46
CA ASN A 17 6.44 18.52 -3.26
C ASN A 17 7.61 19.01 -4.11
N LYS A 18 7.30 19.63 -5.26
CA LYS A 18 8.30 20.15 -6.21
C LYS A 18 9.14 21.28 -5.65
N GLU A 19 8.56 22.14 -4.81
CA GLU A 19 9.26 23.30 -4.23
C GLU A 19 10.34 22.87 -3.23
N LYS A 20 10.04 21.81 -2.47
CA LYS A 20 10.96 21.27 -1.44
C LYS A 20 11.79 20.10 -1.92
N ASN A 21 11.51 19.55 -3.11
CA ASN A 21 12.08 18.31 -3.63
C ASN A 21 11.91 17.13 -2.65
N GLU A 22 10.71 16.99 -2.10
CA GLU A 22 10.36 16.00 -1.07
C GLU A 22 9.24 15.07 -1.53
N ILE A 23 9.30 13.80 -1.09
CA ILE A 23 8.24 12.80 -1.31
C ILE A 23 7.51 12.56 0.02
N TYR A 24 6.20 12.81 0.02
CA TYR A 24 5.31 12.47 1.14
C TYR A 24 4.52 11.22 0.78
N THR A 25 4.49 10.23 1.68
CA THR A 25 3.66 9.04 1.53
C THR A 25 2.74 8.88 2.74
N SER A 26 1.46 8.61 2.51
CA SER A 26 0.45 8.52 3.59
C SER A 26 0.56 7.24 4.44
N ILE A 27 1.45 6.32 4.10
CA ILE A 27 1.31 4.90 4.48
C ILE A 27 2.35 4.38 5.47
N ALA A 28 3.55 4.96 5.52
CA ALA A 28 4.69 4.20 6.01
C ALA A 28 4.65 3.81 7.51
N LEU A 29 4.07 4.63 8.40
CA LEU A 29 4.18 4.39 9.85
C LEU A 29 2.86 3.99 10.54
N LEU A 30 1.75 4.68 10.27
CA LEU A 30 0.49 4.40 10.99
C LEU A 30 -0.25 3.17 10.46
N TRP A 31 -0.11 2.85 9.17
CA TRP A 31 -0.84 1.75 8.56
C TRP A 31 -0.13 0.40 8.72
N GLY A 32 1.21 0.38 8.74
CA GLY A 32 1.97 -0.86 8.88
C GLY A 32 1.63 -1.64 10.15
N ASP A 33 1.52 -0.95 11.28
CA ASP A 33 1.12 -1.55 12.57
C ASP A 33 -0.36 -1.97 12.57
N PHE A 34 -1.24 -1.16 11.97
CA PHE A 34 -2.65 -1.51 11.82
C PHE A 34 -2.83 -2.80 11.01
N PHE A 35 -2.17 -2.92 9.86
CA PHE A 35 -2.24 -4.12 9.02
C PHE A 35 -1.73 -5.34 9.78
N ARG A 36 -0.57 -5.24 10.43
CA ARG A 36 0.01 -6.36 11.19
C ARG A 36 -0.90 -6.82 12.33
N LYS A 37 -1.48 -5.88 13.10
CA LYS A 37 -2.45 -6.21 14.18
C LYS A 37 -3.72 -6.86 13.63
N SER A 38 -4.08 -6.55 12.38
CA SER A 38 -5.20 -7.15 11.66
C SER A 38 -4.84 -8.49 10.99
N GLY A 39 -3.61 -9.00 11.14
CA GLY A 39 -3.16 -10.23 10.49
C GLY A 39 -2.83 -10.07 9.00
N LEU A 40 -2.67 -8.84 8.52
CA LEU A 40 -2.40 -8.50 7.13
C LEU A 40 -0.91 -8.18 6.93
N LEU A 41 -0.38 -8.54 5.76
CA LEU A 41 0.94 -8.17 5.27
C LEU A 41 0.77 -7.15 4.14
N PRO A 42 1.03 -5.86 4.38
CA PRO A 42 0.90 -4.86 3.33
C PRO A 42 2.04 -5.01 2.32
N ILE A 43 1.68 -5.15 1.04
CA ILE A 43 2.59 -5.08 -0.09
C ILE A 43 2.35 -3.73 -0.76
N VAL A 44 3.31 -2.83 -0.61
CA VAL A 44 3.24 -1.49 -1.19
C VAL A 44 3.54 -1.58 -2.68
N VAL A 45 2.62 -1.07 -3.51
CA VAL A 45 2.74 -1.06 -4.97
C VAL A 45 2.43 0.31 -5.55
N SER A 46 2.99 0.60 -6.73
CA SER A 46 2.65 1.80 -7.48
C SER A 46 1.16 1.78 -7.87
N PRO A 47 0.46 2.94 -7.90
CA PRO A 47 -0.88 3.02 -8.51
C PRO A 47 -0.90 2.63 -9.99
N GLU A 48 0.25 2.67 -10.67
CA GLU A 48 0.40 2.33 -12.09
C GLU A 48 0.87 0.87 -12.32
N ILE A 49 0.78 0.01 -11.30
CA ILE A 49 1.21 -1.39 -11.42
C ILE A 49 0.43 -2.12 -12.52
N ASP A 50 1.13 -2.91 -13.34
CA ASP A 50 0.51 -3.75 -14.36
C ASP A 50 -0.35 -4.86 -13.71
N ILE A 51 -1.47 -5.20 -14.36
CA ILE A 51 -2.41 -6.21 -13.84
C ILE A 51 -1.79 -7.61 -13.76
N SER A 52 -0.81 -7.92 -14.61
CA SER A 52 -0.08 -9.19 -14.57
C SER A 52 0.83 -9.28 -13.34
N GLU A 53 1.48 -8.19 -12.97
CA GLU A 53 2.27 -8.08 -11.73
C GLU A 53 1.36 -8.14 -10.49
N TYR A 54 0.18 -7.53 -10.55
CA TYR A 54 -0.85 -7.65 -9.52
C TYR A 54 -1.25 -9.13 -9.27
N ALA A 55 -1.52 -9.88 -10.35
CA ALA A 55 -1.97 -11.27 -10.23
C ALA A 55 -0.87 -12.20 -9.71
N ALA A 56 0.38 -11.95 -10.09
CA ALA A 56 1.54 -12.75 -9.66
C ALA A 56 1.78 -12.71 -8.14
N LEU A 57 1.36 -11.63 -7.48
CA LEU A 57 1.50 -11.45 -6.02
C LEU A 57 0.47 -12.25 -5.21
N ASN A 58 -0.53 -12.85 -5.88
CA ASN A 58 -1.63 -13.59 -5.27
C ASN A 58 -2.20 -12.94 -3.98
N PRO A 59 -2.59 -11.65 -4.05
CA PRO A 59 -3.08 -10.94 -2.87
C PRO A 59 -4.48 -11.42 -2.48
N ALA A 60 -4.80 -11.36 -1.19
CA ALA A 60 -6.17 -11.61 -0.74
C ALA A 60 -7.12 -10.43 -1.03
N GLY A 61 -6.58 -9.27 -1.41
CA GLY A 61 -7.32 -8.07 -1.77
C GLY A 61 -6.41 -6.86 -1.98
N ALA A 62 -7.02 -5.70 -2.19
CA ALA A 62 -6.32 -4.43 -2.37
C ALA A 62 -6.97 -3.31 -1.56
N VAL A 63 -6.14 -2.40 -1.05
CA VAL A 63 -6.55 -1.14 -0.43
C VAL A 63 -6.08 0.00 -1.31
N LEU A 64 -7.04 0.73 -1.87
CA LEU A 64 -6.80 1.95 -2.63
C LEU A 64 -6.84 3.12 -1.64
N SER A 65 -5.69 3.71 -1.33
CA SER A 65 -5.61 4.70 -0.24
C SER A 65 -6.20 6.09 -0.57
N GLY A 66 -6.76 6.26 -1.77
CA GLY A 66 -7.48 7.46 -2.21
C GLY A 66 -6.57 8.68 -2.39
N GLY A 67 -6.80 9.46 -3.45
CA GLY A 67 -6.04 10.68 -3.71
C GLY A 67 -6.78 11.67 -4.58
N GLY A 68 -7.24 12.76 -3.96
CA GLY A 68 -7.40 14.12 -4.51
C GLY A 68 -8.40 14.37 -5.65
N ASN A 69 -8.43 13.54 -6.69
CA ASN A 69 -9.22 13.78 -7.89
C ASN A 69 -10.01 12.51 -8.23
N LEU A 70 -11.25 12.44 -7.74
CA LEU A 70 -12.38 11.84 -8.47
C LEU A 70 -13.04 12.95 -9.28
#